data_AF-A0A2N0R5P0-F1
#
_entry.id   AF-A0A2N0R5P0-F1
#
_cell.length_a   1.000
_cell.length_b   1.000
_cell.length_c   1.000
_cell.angle_alpha   90.00
_cell.angle_beta   90.00
_cell.angle_gamma   90.00
#
_symmetry.space_group_name_H-M   'P 1'
#
loop_
_entity.id
_entity.type
_entity.pdbx_description
1 polymer ?
#
loop_
_entity_poly.entity_id
_entity_poly.type
_entity_poly.pdbx_seq_one_letter_code
_entity_poly.pdbx_strand_id
1 'polypeptide(L)'
;MKNSRVYYLKTRYQNKGFQNKLSTFSYRHLDSNSSKTMSSSLQTWISWYAERSLYPTTCALKYVCEFLVDMLSKGFAYNTIVGYRTAVSETHEHVDGHSIETHPCRKNDAIYSHHNPPPILL
;
A
#
# COMPACT_ATOMS: atom_id res chain seq x y z
N MET A 1 -9.61 -10.72 14.04
CA MET A 1 -8.37 -10.07 13.55
C MET A 1 -8.53 -8.56 13.69
N LYS A 2 -7.58 -7.84 14.31
CA LYS A 2 -7.58 -6.36 14.34
C LYS A 2 -7.53 -5.86 12.89
N ASN A 3 -8.30 -4.83 12.54
CA ASN A 3 -8.27 -4.22 11.21
C ASN A 3 -6.91 -3.51 11.03
N SER A 4 -5.97 -4.15 10.32
CA SER A 4 -4.61 -3.64 10.13
C SER A 4 -4.60 -2.25 9.49
N ARG A 5 -5.50 -1.99 8.52
CA ARG A 5 -5.68 -0.67 7.89
C ARG A 5 -6.01 0.41 8.93
N VAL A 6 -7.00 0.18 9.78
CA VAL A 6 -7.40 1.11 10.85
C VAL A 6 -6.27 1.31 11.87
N TYR A 7 -5.54 0.25 12.23
CA TYR A 7 -4.40 0.36 13.15
C TYR A 7 -3.33 1.32 12.59
N TYR A 8 -2.85 1.09 11.37
CA TYR A 8 -1.78 1.89 10.78
C TYR A 8 -2.21 3.32 10.46
N LEU A 9 -3.44 3.54 10.00
CA LEU A 9 -3.97 4.89 9.83
C LEU A 9 -4.05 5.62 11.18
N LYS A 10 -4.50 4.95 12.24
CA LYS A 10 -4.56 5.54 13.59
C LYS A 10 -3.19 5.94 14.09
N THR A 11 -2.21 5.04 13.98
CA THR A 11 -0.82 5.34 14.34
C THR A 11 -0.28 6.53 13.54
N ARG A 12 -0.53 6.58 12.22
CA ARG A 12 -0.11 7.68 11.35
C ARG A 12 -0.67 9.04 11.79
N TYR A 13 -1.98 9.13 12.02
CA TYR A 13 -2.61 10.39 12.45
C TYR A 13 -2.16 10.80 13.85
N GLN A 14 -2.00 9.84 14.77
CA GLN A 14 -1.47 10.11 16.11
C GLN A 14 -0.04 10.67 16.06
N ASN A 15 0.84 10.09 15.23
CA ASN A 15 2.21 10.59 15.05
C ASN A 15 2.25 12.00 14.46
N LYS A 16 1.24 12.41 13.69
CA LYS A 16 1.08 13.78 13.17
C LYS A 16 0.43 14.75 14.16
N GLY A 17 0.22 14.34 15.42
CA GLY A 17 -0.34 15.18 16.47
C GLY A 17 -1.86 15.34 16.43
N PHE A 18 -2.58 14.56 15.62
CA PHE A 18 -4.05 14.61 15.61
C PHE A 18 -4.63 13.98 16.86
N GLN A 19 -5.61 14.65 17.47
CA GLN A 19 -6.32 14.12 18.63
C GLN A 19 -7.15 12.87 18.27
N ASN A 20 -7.23 11.93 19.20
CA ASN A 20 -7.89 10.63 19.02
C ASN A 20 -9.32 10.73 18.45
N LYS A 21 -10.09 11.76 18.81
CA LYS A 21 -11.48 11.95 18.35
C LYS A 21 -11.60 12.17 16.84
N LEU A 22 -10.70 12.97 16.24
CA LEU A 22 -10.64 13.22 14.79
C LEU A 22 -10.27 11.94 14.04
N SER A 23 -9.32 11.17 14.57
CA SER A 23 -8.92 9.90 13.96
C SER A 23 -10.10 8.92 13.90
N THR A 24 -10.89 8.78 14.98
CA THR A 24 -12.04 7.86 15.02
C THR A 24 -13.17 8.20 14.06
N PHE A 25 -13.34 9.48 13.71
CA PHE A 25 -14.38 9.90 12.77
C PHE A 25 -14.05 9.47 11.35
N SER A 26 -12.79 9.65 10.89
CA SER A 26 -12.36 9.26 9.56
C SER A 26 -12.50 7.75 9.26
N TYR A 27 -12.37 6.87 10.25
CA TYR A 27 -12.51 5.42 10.04
C TYR A 27 -13.95 4.95 9.83
N ARG A 28 -14.94 5.69 10.35
CA ARG A 28 -16.37 5.30 10.24
C ARG A 28 -16.88 5.39 8.80
N HIS A 29 -16.18 6.12 7.94
CA HIS A 29 -16.52 6.28 6.53
C HIS A 29 -15.88 5.24 5.62
N LEU A 30 -15.07 4.32 6.15
CA LEU A 30 -14.48 3.24 5.36
C LEU A 30 -15.54 2.17 5.09
N ASP A 31 -15.83 1.90 3.81
CA ASP A 31 -16.75 0.84 3.44
C ASP A 31 -16.20 -0.53 3.85
N SER A 32 -17.08 -1.42 4.29
CA SER A 32 -16.70 -2.67 4.94
C SER A 32 -16.02 -3.67 4.00
N ASN A 33 -16.31 -3.62 2.69
CA ASN A 33 -15.77 -4.56 1.70
C ASN A 33 -14.38 -4.13 1.22
N SER A 34 -14.20 -2.86 0.83
CA SER A 34 -12.89 -2.23 0.58
C SER A 34 -11.99 -2.34 1.79
N SER A 35 -12.52 -2.14 3.00
CA SER A 35 -11.75 -2.28 4.23
C SER A 35 -11.20 -3.69 4.42
N LYS A 36 -11.93 -4.75 4.05
CA LYS A 36 -11.43 -6.13 4.09
C LYS A 36 -10.34 -6.39 3.05
N THR A 37 -10.57 -5.99 1.80
CA THR A 37 -9.59 -6.17 0.72
C THR A 37 -8.31 -5.41 1.01
N MET A 38 -8.41 -4.13 1.36
CA MET A 38 -7.26 -3.30 1.71
C MET A 38 -6.54 -3.80 2.96
N SER A 39 -7.27 -4.27 3.99
CA SER A 39 -6.63 -4.86 5.17
C SER A 39 -5.85 -6.13 4.82
N SER A 40 -6.39 -6.97 3.92
CA SER A 40 -5.72 -8.20 3.47
C SER A 40 -4.46 -7.89 2.65
N SER A 41 -4.58 -6.92 1.73
CA SER A 41 -3.46 -6.41 0.95
C SER A 41 -2.36 -5.82 1.83
N LEU A 42 -2.74 -4.99 2.79
CA LEU A 42 -1.80 -4.39 3.74
C LEU A 42 -1.16 -5.45 4.64
N GLN A 43 -1.93 -6.44 5.09
CA GLN A 43 -1.39 -7.53 5.91
C GLN A 43 -0.34 -8.33 5.13
N THR A 44 -0.57 -8.57 3.85
CA THR A 44 0.39 -9.24 2.97
C THR A 44 1.70 -8.45 2.88
N TRP A 45 1.61 -7.13 2.69
CA TRP A 45 2.77 -6.22 2.73
C TRP A 45 3.51 -6.28 4.07
N ILE A 46 2.80 -6.14 5.19
CA ILE A 46 3.40 -6.16 6.54
C ILE A 46 4.13 -7.47 6.78
N SER A 47 3.52 -8.61 6.43
CA SER A 47 4.15 -9.91 6.58
C SER A 47 5.41 -10.04 5.71
N TRP A 48 5.37 -9.56 4.47
CA TRP A 48 6.55 -9.57 3.57
C TRP A 48 7.68 -8.66 4.09
N TYR A 49 7.34 -7.49 4.65
CA TYR A 49 8.32 -6.54 5.15
C TYR A 49 8.86 -6.89 6.55
N ALA A 50 8.08 -7.59 7.38
CA ALA A 50 8.48 -8.01 8.72
C ALA A 50 9.74 -8.90 8.72
N GLU A 51 9.98 -9.63 7.64
CA GLU A 51 11.21 -10.41 7.43
C GLU A 51 12.46 -9.52 7.27
N ARG A 52 12.27 -8.22 6.98
CA ARG A 52 13.33 -7.27 6.60
C ARG A 52 13.49 -6.13 7.59
N SER A 53 12.43 -5.65 8.25
CA SER A 53 12.48 -4.56 9.25
C SER A 53 11.15 -4.39 10.04
N LEU A 54 11.18 -3.54 11.08
CA LEU A 54 10.08 -3.34 12.04
C LEU A 54 9.05 -2.27 11.62
N TYR A 55 9.39 -1.33 10.72
CA TYR A 55 8.54 -0.18 10.40
C TYR A 55 8.11 -0.15 8.92
N PRO A 56 7.02 -0.85 8.55
CA PRO A 56 6.56 -0.97 7.16
C PRO A 56 5.92 0.30 6.58
N THR A 57 5.70 1.35 7.39
CA THR A 57 5.05 2.61 6.94
C THR A 57 6.03 3.73 6.62
N THR A 58 7.30 3.57 6.94
CA THR A 58 8.37 4.57 6.75
C THR A 58 9.56 3.98 5.97
N CYS A 59 9.33 2.86 5.28
CA CYS A 59 10.40 2.17 4.57
C CYS A 59 10.85 2.95 3.33
N ALA A 60 12.09 2.69 2.89
CA ALA A 60 12.54 3.22 1.61
C ALA A 60 11.70 2.68 0.46
N LEU A 61 11.41 3.52 -0.53
CA LEU A 61 10.62 3.19 -1.71
C LEU A 61 11.12 1.94 -2.45
N LYS A 62 12.44 1.71 -2.41
CA LYS A 62 13.08 0.49 -2.90
C LYS A 62 12.38 -0.79 -2.43
N TYR A 63 12.03 -0.88 -1.14
CA TYR A 63 11.39 -2.08 -0.57
C TYR A 63 9.95 -2.26 -1.04
N VAL A 64 9.23 -1.16 -1.29
CA VAL A 64 7.91 -1.22 -1.91
C VAL A 64 8.02 -1.76 -3.34
N CYS A 65 9.01 -1.29 -4.11
CA CYS A 65 9.26 -1.80 -5.45
C CYS A 65 9.64 -3.28 -5.45
N GLU A 66 10.55 -3.71 -4.58
CA GLU A 66 10.95 -5.12 -4.42
C GLU A 66 9.75 -6.01 -4.10
N PHE A 67 8.88 -5.58 -3.20
CA PHE A 67 7.65 -6.31 -2.87
C PHE A 67 6.72 -6.48 -4.07
N LEU A 68 6.48 -5.40 -4.84
CA LEU A 68 5.59 -5.48 -6.01
C LEU A 68 6.18 -6.39 -7.10
N VAL A 69 7.51 -6.37 -7.28
CA VAL A 69 8.22 -7.30 -8.17
C VAL A 69 8.07 -8.73 -7.68
N ASP A 70 8.28 -9.01 -6.39
CA ASP A 70 8.11 -10.34 -5.81
C ASP A 70 6.68 -10.88 -5.99
N MET A 71 5.66 -10.02 -5.82
CA MET A 71 4.27 -10.42 -6.04
C MET A 71 4.01 -10.71 -7.53
N LEU A 72 4.56 -9.92 -8.45
CA LEU A 72 4.48 -10.22 -9.89
C LEU A 72 5.17 -11.55 -10.23
N SER A 73 6.37 -11.79 -9.70
CA SER A 73 7.12 -13.03 -9.91
C SER A 73 6.41 -14.26 -9.34
N LYS A 74 5.57 -14.09 -8.31
CA LYS A 74 4.69 -15.14 -7.77
C LYS A 74 3.43 -15.40 -8.63
N GLY A 75 3.24 -14.65 -9.71
CA GLY A 75 2.12 -14.83 -10.65
C GLY A 75 0.82 -14.14 -10.24
N PHE A 76 0.86 -13.19 -9.29
CA PHE A 76 -0.34 -12.42 -8.94
C PHE A 76 -0.78 -11.53 -10.12
N ALA A 77 -2.10 -11.48 -10.35
CA ALA A 77 -2.68 -10.67 -11.41
C ALA A 77 -2.41 -9.17 -11.19
N TYR A 78 -2.29 -8.41 -12.28
CA TYR A 78 -2.00 -6.97 -12.23
C TYR A 78 -2.96 -6.18 -11.32
N ASN A 79 -4.27 -6.47 -11.37
CA ASN A 79 -5.25 -5.81 -10.50
C ASN A 79 -4.98 -6.06 -9.01
N THR A 80 -4.45 -7.23 -8.66
CA THR A 80 -4.02 -7.55 -7.30
C THR A 80 -2.78 -6.73 -6.91
N ILE A 81 -1.81 -6.57 -7.82
CA ILE A 81 -0.63 -5.73 -7.63
C ILE A 81 -1.02 -4.26 -7.40
N VAL A 82 -1.96 -3.75 -8.19
CA VAL A 82 -2.53 -2.41 -8.00
C VAL A 82 -3.17 -2.30 -6.62
N GLY A 83 -3.95 -3.30 -6.20
CA GLY A 83 -4.55 -3.35 -4.86
C GLY A 83 -3.52 -3.33 -3.72
N TYR A 84 -2.41 -4.06 -3.87
CA TYR A 84 -1.29 -4.00 -2.93
C TYR A 84 -0.69 -2.59 -2.86
N ARG A 85 -0.39 -1.99 -4.03
CA ARG A 85 0.17 -0.63 -4.11
C ARG A 85 -0.73 0.41 -3.46
N THR A 86 -2.04 0.37 -3.72
CA THR A 86 -3.01 1.30 -3.12
C THR A 86 -3.06 1.15 -1.59
N ALA A 87 -3.05 -0.08 -1.08
CA ALA A 87 -3.04 -0.34 0.37
C ALA A 87 -1.76 0.18 1.05
N VAL A 88 -0.60 0.01 0.41
CA VAL A 88 0.67 0.57 0.90
C VAL A 88 0.62 2.09 0.86
N SER A 89 0.24 2.70 -0.26
CA SER A 89 0.17 4.16 -0.43
C SER A 89 -0.71 4.85 0.61
N GLU A 90 -1.82 4.23 1.00
CA GLU A 90 -2.74 4.78 2.00
C GLU A 90 -2.11 4.90 3.39
N THR A 91 -1.25 3.94 3.76
CA THR A 91 -0.69 3.84 5.12
C THR A 91 0.74 4.33 5.21
N HIS A 92 1.48 4.31 4.11
CA HIS A 92 2.87 4.75 4.03
C HIS A 92 2.98 6.28 4.14
N GLU A 93 4.09 6.73 4.72
CA GLU A 93 4.45 8.14 4.69
C GLU A 93 4.79 8.60 3.27
N HIS A 94 4.74 9.92 3.05
CA HIS A 94 5.13 10.45 1.75
C HIS A 94 6.63 10.30 1.60
N VAL A 95 7.07 9.83 0.44
CA VAL A 95 8.48 9.78 0.05
C VAL A 95 8.72 10.96 -0.89
N ASP A 96 9.73 11.78 -0.62
CA ASP A 96 10.02 13.00 -1.39
C ASP A 96 8.81 13.93 -1.57
N GLY A 97 7.92 13.98 -0.57
CA GLY A 97 6.69 14.77 -0.62
C GLY A 97 5.54 14.15 -1.43
N HIS A 98 5.75 12.98 -2.05
CA HIS A 98 4.74 12.26 -2.84
C HIS A 98 4.23 11.00 -2.13
N SER A 99 2.97 10.65 -2.35
CA SER A 99 2.47 9.33 -1.94
C SER A 99 3.12 8.25 -2.82
N ILE A 100 3.17 7.02 -2.34
CA ILE A 100 3.70 5.88 -3.12
C ILE A 100 3.00 5.76 -4.49
N GLU A 101 1.69 6.00 -4.53
CA GLU A 101 0.90 5.94 -5.77
C GLU A 101 1.22 7.05 -6.78
N THR A 102 1.67 8.21 -6.30
CA THR A 102 1.95 9.39 -7.13
C THR A 102 3.45 9.65 -7.33
N HIS A 103 4.31 8.80 -6.79
CA HIS A 103 5.75 9.04 -6.78
C HIS A 103 6.34 9.04 -8.20
N PRO A 104 7.12 10.07 -8.60
CA PRO A 104 7.60 10.25 -9.97
C PRO A 104 8.62 9.20 -10.44
N CYS A 105 9.21 8.41 -9.53
CA CYS A 105 10.03 7.24 -9.91
C CYS A 105 9.25 6.17 -10.68
N ARG A 106 7.92 6.29 -10.76
CA ARG A 106 7.01 5.51 -11.61
C ARG A 106 7.43 5.49 -13.09
N LYS A 107 8.27 6.41 -13.55
CA LYS A 107 8.81 6.41 -14.93
C LYS A 107 9.57 5.13 -15.33
N ASN A 108 9.84 4.21 -14.40
CA ASN A 108 10.27 2.83 -14.69
C ASN A 108 9.12 1.84 -14.96
N ASP A 109 7.92 2.33 -15.33
CA ASP A 109 6.75 1.54 -15.79
C ASP A 109 7.07 0.55 -16.94
N ALA A 110 8.26 0.63 -17.56
CA ALA A 110 8.79 -0.38 -18.47
C ALA A 110 8.84 -1.80 -17.85
N ILE A 111 9.08 -1.92 -16.54
CA ILE A 111 9.10 -3.23 -15.84
C ILE A 111 7.68 -3.82 -15.74
N TYR A 112 6.66 -2.96 -15.60
CA TYR A 112 5.25 -3.38 -15.47
C TYR A 112 4.57 -3.64 -16.83
N SER A 113 5.01 -2.95 -17.89
CA SER A 113 4.46 -3.09 -19.25
C SER A 113 4.92 -4.36 -19.98
N HIS A 114 6.11 -4.88 -19.66
CA HIS A 114 6.65 -6.08 -20.32
C HIS A 114 5.97 -7.39 -19.92
N HIS A 115 5.24 -7.43 -18.79
CA HIS A 115 4.60 -8.64 -18.28
C HIS A 115 3.11 -8.75 -18.60
N ASN A 116 2.47 -7.73 -19.19
CA ASN A 116 1.12 -7.84 -19.73
C ASN A 116 0.86 -6.70 -20.73
N PRO A 117 0.67 -6.97 -22.04
CA PRO A 117 0.32 -5.91 -22.98
C PRO A 117 -1.03 -5.29 -22.57
N PRO A 118 -1.25 -3.99 -22.85
CA PRO A 118 -2.55 -3.37 -22.59
C PRO A 118 -3.65 -4.15 -23.32
N PRO A 119 -4.84 -4.32 -22.71
CA PRO A 119 -5.94 -4.99 -23.37
C PRO A 119 -6.26 -4.24 -24.67
N ILE A 120 -6.24 -4.97 -25.79
CA ILE A 120 -6.65 -4.45 -27.08
C ILE A 120 -8.12 -4.04 -26.93
N LEU A 121 -8.37 -2.73 -26.99
CA LEU A 121 -9.71 -2.22 -27.23
C LEU A 121 -10.07 -2.62 -28.65
N LEU A 122 -10.93 -3.63 -28.79
CA LEU A 122 -11.63 -3.96 -30.02
C LEU A 122 -12.57 -2.81 -30.42
#